data_AF-A0A5C7VIT3-F1
#
_entry.id   AF-A0A5C7VIT3-F1
#
_cell.length_a   1.000
_cell.length_b   1.000
_cell.length_c   1.000
_cell.angle_alpha   90.00
_cell.angle_beta   90.00
_cell.angle_gamma   90.00
#
_symmetry.space_group_name_H-M   'P 1'
#
loop_
_entity.id
_entity.type
_entity.pdbx_description
1 polymer ?
#
loop_
_entity_poly.entity_id
_entity_poly.type
_entity_poly.pdbx_seq_one_letter_code
_entity_poly.pdbx_strand_id
1 'polypeptide(L)' 'TEGYRLAINLEAQTVTTPTKECYHFDVDSFRKHCLINGLDEIGLTLQHTDKIKLFEQKRQSEQPWLFI' A
#
# COMPACT_ATOMS: atom_id res chain seq x y z
N THR A 1 12.66 13.17 29.40
CA THR A 1 12.67 12.12 28.35
C THR A 1 13.57 12.60 27.25
N GLU A 2 14.76 12.03 27.15
CA GLU A 2 15.67 12.33 26.03
C GLU A 2 15.04 11.82 24.72
N GLY A 3 15.02 12.68 23.71
CA GLY A 3 14.50 12.34 22.38
C GLY A 3 13.77 13.51 21.74
N TYR A 4 14.23 13.92 20.56
CA TYR A 4 13.54 14.89 19.71
C TYR A 4 12.27 14.25 19.14
N ARG A 5 11.12 14.93 19.26
CA ARG A 5 9.82 14.46 18.74
C ARG A 5 9.38 15.37 17.60
N LEU A 6 8.75 14.78 16.60
CA LEU A 6 8.16 15.50 15.46
C LEU A 6 6.88 14.76 15.06
N ALA A 7 5.92 15.48 14.48
CA ALA A 7 4.70 14.90 13.94
C ALA A 7 4.83 14.78 12.42
N ILE A 8 4.51 13.63 11.86
CA ILE A 8 4.51 13.39 10.42
C ILE A 8 3.07 13.14 9.99
N ASN A 9 2.59 13.92 9.03
CA ASN A 9 1.33 13.69 8.36
C ASN A 9 1.61 13.27 6.92
N LEU A 10 1.38 11.99 6.63
CA LEU A 10 1.64 11.44 5.29
C LEU A 10 0.58 11.88 4.27
N GLU A 11 -0.67 12.08 4.66
CA GLU A 11 -1.74 12.54 3.77
C GLU A 11 -1.47 13.96 3.27
N ALA A 12 -1.11 14.87 4.17
CA ALA A 12 -0.72 16.24 3.87
C ALA A 12 0.74 16.35 3.38
N GLN A 13 1.52 15.28 3.51
CA GLN A 13 2.96 15.24 3.27
C GLN A 13 3.72 16.35 4.01
N THR A 14 3.46 16.45 5.31
CA THR A 14 4.09 17.47 6.17
C THR A 14 4.80 16.86 7.38
N VAL A 15 5.85 17.55 7.82
CA VAL A 15 6.54 17.33 9.09
C VAL A 15 6.37 18.57 9.95
N THR A 16 5.84 18.41 11.16
CA THR A 16 5.67 19.48 12.15
C THR A 16 6.64 19.28 13.32
N THR A 17 7.45 20.29 13.59
CA THR A 17 8.43 20.29 14.69
C THR A 17 7.77 20.64 16.03
N PRO A 18 8.47 20.45 17.18
CA PRO A 18 7.99 20.94 18.48
C PRO A 18 7.79 22.45 18.53
N THR A 19 8.52 23.20 17.70
CA THR A 19 8.43 24.66 17.55
C THR A 19 7.25 25.10 16.67
N LYS A 20 6.43 24.15 16.20
CA LYS A 20 5.30 24.35 15.28
C LYS A 20 5.68 24.81 13.87
N GLU A 21 6.95 24.64 13.49
CA GLU A 21 7.37 24.83 12.10
C GLU A 21 6.91 23.65 11.27
N CYS A 22 6.42 23.93 10.06
CA CYS A 22 5.85 22.94 9.16
C CYS A 22 6.65 22.90 7.87
N TYR A 23 7.13 21.71 7.50
CA TYR A 23 7.88 21.45 6.28
C TYR A 23 7.12 20.48 5.38
N HIS A 24 7.15 20.73 4.07
CA HIS A 24 6.62 19.79 3.09
C HIS A 24 7.69 18.79 2.67
N PHE A 25 7.26 17.57 2.34
CA PHE A 25 8.11 16.58 1.69
C PHE A 25 7.36 15.97 0.52
N ASP A 26 8.09 15.41 -0.43
CA ASP A 26 7.50 14.68 -1.54
C ASP A 26 7.68 13.17 -1.33
N VAL A 27 6.65 12.39 -1.64
CA VAL A 27 6.72 10.94 -1.74
C VAL A 27 6.03 10.46 -3.00
N ASP A 28 6.56 9.40 -3.59
CA ASP A 28 5.91 8.74 -4.73
C ASP A 28 4.47 8.35 -4.40
N SER A 29 3.56 8.61 -5.34
CA SER A 29 2.12 8.43 -5.16
C SER A 29 1.73 6.98 -4.84
N PHE A 30 2.43 6.01 -5.43
CA PHE A 30 2.19 4.60 -5.18
C PHE A 30 2.68 4.21 -3.78
N ARG A 31 3.88 4.63 -3.38
CA ARG A 31 4.37 4.44 -2.01
C ARG A 31 3.44 5.08 -0.97
N LYS A 32 2.96 6.30 -1.21
CA LYS A 32 1.97 6.96 -0.35
C LYS A 32 0.70 6.13 -0.22
N HIS A 33 0.16 5.65 -1.33
CA HIS A 33 -1.01 4.78 -1.34
C HIS A 33 -0.79 3.52 -0.50
N CYS A 34 0.34 2.83 -0.68
CA CYS A 34 0.66 1.64 0.09
C CYS A 34 0.76 1.93 1.59
N LEU A 35 1.49 2.98 1.98
CA LEU A 35 1.67 3.36 3.39
C LEU A 35 0.35 3.77 4.06
N ILE A 36 -0.52 4.51 3.36
CA ILE A 36 -1.82 4.94 3.88
C ILE A 36 -2.78 3.75 4.05
N ASN A 37 -2.78 2.81 3.11
CA ASN A 37 -3.70 1.67 3.12
C ASN A 37 -3.12 0.44 3.82
N GLY A 38 -1.89 0.51 4.35
CA GLY A 38 -1.20 -0.62 4.97
C GLY A 38 -0.91 -1.77 4.00
N LEU A 39 -0.68 -1.46 2.72
CA LEU A 39 -0.43 -2.46 1.68
C LEU A 39 1.05 -2.82 1.61
N ASP A 40 1.32 -4.12 1.63
CA ASP A 40 2.58 -4.72 1.21
C ASP A 40 2.41 -5.41 -0.16
N GLU A 41 3.44 -6.11 -0.65
CA GLU A 41 3.41 -6.81 -1.94
C GLU A 41 2.29 -7.87 -2.02
N ILE A 42 2.02 -8.54 -0.89
CA ILE A 42 0.94 -9.53 -0.78
C ILE A 42 -0.41 -8.82 -0.83
N GLY A 43 -0.59 -7.75 -0.06
CA GLY A 43 -1.80 -6.93 -0.02
C GLY A 43 -2.15 -6.36 -1.39
N LEU A 44 -1.16 -5.89 -2.15
CA LEU A 44 -1.33 -5.46 -3.55
C LEU A 44 -1.81 -6.61 -4.44
N THR A 45 -1.26 -7.81 -4.27
CA THR A 45 -1.70 -8.99 -5.02
C THR A 45 -3.13 -9.39 -4.66
N LEU A 46 -3.49 -9.31 -3.37
CA LEU A 46 -4.83 -9.64 -2.87
C LEU A 46 -5.90 -8.64 -3.34
N GLN A 47 -5.54 -7.41 -3.71
CA GLN A 47 -6.47 -6.51 -4.40
C GLN A 47 -6.96 -7.05 -5.76
N HIS A 48 -6.35 -8.13 -6.28
CA HIS A 48 -6.74 -8.78 -7.52
C HIS A 48 -7.38 -10.16 -7.32
N THR A 49 -7.70 -10.55 -6.08
CA THR A 49 -8.25 -11.89 -5.76
C THR A 49 -9.43 -12.28 -6.65
N ASP A 50 -10.38 -11.40 -6.93
CA ASP A 50 -11.53 -11.75 -7.77
C ASP A 50 -11.15 -11.97 -9.24
N LYS A 51 -10.19 -11.20 -9.76
CA LYS A 51 -9.66 -11.41 -11.12
C LYS A 51 -8.89 -12.73 -11.21
N ILE A 52 -8.10 -13.04 -10.18
CA ILE A 52 -7.37 -14.31 -10.07
C ILE A 52 -8.37 -15.48 -10.08
N LYS A 53 -9.41 -15.42 -9.24
CA LYS A 53 -10.46 -16.45 -9.20
C LYS A 53 -11.15 -16.66 -10.54
N LEU A 54 -11.56 -15.57 -11.21
CA LEU A 54 -12.21 -15.65 -12.52
C LEU A 54 -11.28 -16.26 -13.59
N PHE A 55 -10.01 -15.88 -13.57
CA PHE A 55 -9.00 -16.44 -14.45
C PHE A 55 -8.79 -17.95 -14.20
N GLU A 56 -8.69 -18.36 -12.95
CA GLU A 56 -8.52 -19.77 -12.56
C GLU A 56 -9.73 -20.62 -12.92
N GLN A 57 -10.95 -20.15 -12.64
CA GLN A 57 -12.20 -20.83 -13.02
C GLN A 57 -12.27 -21.06 -14.53
N LYS A 58 -11.93 -20.04 -15.33
CA LYS A 58 -11.87 -20.16 -16.79
C LYS A 58 -10.86 -21.24 -17.21
N ARG A 59 -9.65 -21.24 -16.64
CA ARG A 59 -8.63 -22.24 -16.97
C ARG A 59 -8.98 -23.64 -16.52
N GLN A 60 -9.72 -23.81 -15.43
CA GLN A 60 -10.18 -25.11 -14.99
C GLN A 60 -11.09 -25.76 -16.05
N SER A 61 -11.92 -24.96 -16.73
CA SER A 61 -12.74 -25.43 -17.85
C SER A 61 -11.94 -25.65 -19.14
N GLU A 62 -11.02 -24.75 -19.48
CA GLU A 62 -10.30 -24.80 -20.76
C GLU A 62 -9.14 -25.79 -20.76
N GLN A 63 -8.52 -26.00 -19.59
CA GLN A 63 -7.28 -26.74 -19.41
C GLN A 63 -7.32 -27.60 -18.14
N PRO A 64 -8.25 -28.56 -18.07
CA PRO A 64 -8.48 -29.36 -16.86
C PRO A 64 -7.26 -30.15 -16.40
N TRP A 65 -6.33 -30.48 -17.32
CA TRP A 65 -5.10 -31.22 -16.99
C TRP A 65 -4.13 -30.48 -16.07
N LEU A 66 -4.32 -29.17 -15.86
CA LEU A 66 -3.50 -28.37 -14.94
C LEU A 66 -3.97 -28.43 -13.47
N PHE A 67 -5.12 -29.04 -13.22
CA PHE A 67 -5.78 -29.07 -11.91
C PHE A 67 -5.99 -30.51 -11.40
N ILE A 68 -5.26 -31.48 -11.97
CA ILE A 68 -5.26 -32.89 -11.58
C ILE A 68 -4.27 -33.11 -10.43
#